data_AF-A0A6G6KCX7-F1
#
_entry.id   AF-A0A6G6KCX7-F1
#
_cell.length_a   1.000
_cell.length_b   1.000
_cell.length_c   1.000
_cell.angle_alpha   90.00
_cell.angle_beta   90.00
_cell.angle_gamma   90.00
#
_symmetry.space_group_name_H-M   'P 1'
#
loop_
_entity.id
_entity.type
_entity.pdbx_description
1 polymer ?
#
loop_
_entity_poly.entity_id
_entity_poly.type
_entity_poly.pdbx_seq_one_letter_code
_entity_poly.pdbx_strand_id
1 'polypeptide(L)'
;MTRLFFWLSGASDESLAECPSWERRKYVAFGATVLVPSAFAAVAAAYALSTLTDDWRVIAAVSMVWAFIILTVDRALLATYRAYQSFFRKLAQFSLRIVVAALMGLSISHPLALLLFRDTINTSIEKQRDADIAAARKEFDANKKAVEAKIAALDAEVATQRKQWDETFNAKFLVQDALPGAAKPMTAEEAKAKQELDKKIADATAPGREKITTIEKEITSLNEQATKLQGELDFWQKEFERELNGQRSGIIGLGPRAKSIQADQLAWRRDESKRLSGLLESFTTQLNQLRADVASTEQSLTTQAEVAAAEVLRKSQLDQQRLEGLKQQVQQQQADSFVEQQNGIRATLRAQIDAKLEQSKSFAGELMKLQQDEQQRVAAIRAEPRRDILTQTKALHALFENDAEGGRFALIAYAVLTALFMLVDTIPLVVKFFSKPGPYDTLLDQDEVRFDKERLAFLKSYNRYMEGLSEGRLLHLTRNKPLEHALIEGVDRSRAAKEFLEHLLELERAFDERIRRERELVATQDGSKAAMVEEMAQAFYRDMRRRMELFFHEETPSRISA
;
A
#
# COMPACT_ATOMS: atom_id res chain seq x y z
N MET A 1 50.11 17.44 -43.27
CA MET A 1 50.05 17.03 -41.86
C MET A 1 50.91 17.90 -40.95
N THR A 2 52.18 18.18 -41.29
CA THR A 2 53.10 19.00 -40.46
C THR A 2 52.56 20.40 -40.11
N ARG A 3 51.95 21.10 -41.08
CA ARG A 3 51.34 22.44 -40.87
C ARG A 3 50.25 22.47 -39.80
N LEU A 4 49.44 21.41 -39.68
CA LEU A 4 48.40 21.31 -38.64
C LEU A 4 49.03 21.21 -37.25
N PHE A 5 50.08 20.38 -37.10
CA PHE A 5 50.78 20.24 -35.83
C PHE A 5 51.61 21.49 -35.46
N PHE A 6 52.13 22.23 -36.44
CA PHE A 6 52.74 23.54 -36.20
C PHE A 6 51.71 24.55 -35.68
N TRP A 7 50.52 24.59 -36.27
CA TRP A 7 49.43 25.42 -35.76
C TRP A 7 48.99 25.03 -34.34
N LEU A 8 48.90 23.72 -34.05
CA LEU A 8 48.53 23.19 -32.73
C LEU A 8 49.57 23.51 -31.64
N SER A 9 50.85 23.55 -31.99
CA SER A 9 51.94 23.93 -31.06
C SER A 9 52.06 25.43 -30.82
N GLY A 10 51.25 26.25 -31.50
CA GLY A 10 51.24 27.70 -31.34
C GLY A 10 52.44 28.41 -31.94
N ALA A 11 53.18 27.76 -32.83
CA ALA A 11 54.38 28.29 -33.45
C ALA A 11 54.13 28.81 -34.88
N SER A 12 54.90 29.82 -35.32
CA SER A 12 54.80 30.39 -36.66
C SER A 12 55.41 29.44 -37.71
N ASP A 13 54.67 29.16 -38.79
CA ASP A 13 55.14 28.29 -39.89
C ASP A 13 56.37 28.89 -40.58
N GLU A 14 56.42 30.23 -40.69
CA GLU A 14 57.52 30.99 -41.30
C GLU A 14 58.83 30.83 -40.52
N SER A 15 58.84 31.11 -39.21
CA SER A 15 60.05 31.02 -38.39
C SER A 15 60.49 29.55 -38.16
N LEU A 16 59.55 28.60 -38.17
CA LEU A 16 59.85 27.16 -38.11
C LEU A 16 60.46 26.60 -39.39
N ALA A 17 60.15 27.20 -40.56
CA ALA A 17 60.72 26.77 -41.83
C ALA A 17 62.23 27.03 -41.89
N GLU A 18 62.70 28.10 -41.26
CA GLU A 18 64.12 28.47 -41.15
C GLU A 18 64.90 27.58 -40.15
N CYS A 19 64.20 26.86 -39.28
CA CYS A 19 64.81 26.02 -38.25
C CYS A 19 65.24 24.63 -38.77
N PRO A 20 66.23 23.98 -38.14
CA PRO A 20 66.68 22.64 -38.52
C PRO A 20 65.61 21.56 -38.29
N SER A 21 65.74 20.41 -38.98
CA SER A 21 64.69 19.38 -39.03
C SER A 21 64.34 18.74 -37.68
N TRP A 22 65.27 18.71 -36.72
CA TRP A 22 65.03 18.17 -35.38
C TRP A 22 64.16 19.11 -34.52
N GLU A 23 64.29 20.43 -34.68
CA GLU A 23 63.49 21.42 -33.98
C GLU A 23 62.04 21.39 -34.50
N ARG A 24 61.86 21.24 -35.81
CA ARG A 24 60.54 21.02 -36.41
C ARG A 24 59.84 19.78 -35.85
N ARG A 25 60.56 18.65 -35.69
CA ARG A 25 59.99 17.43 -35.09
C ARG A 25 59.59 17.63 -33.62
N LYS A 26 60.36 18.40 -32.85
CA LYS A 26 60.05 18.76 -31.46
C LYS A 26 58.73 19.54 -31.36
N TYR A 27 58.52 20.53 -32.23
CA TYR A 27 57.26 21.30 -32.26
C TYR A 27 56.07 20.49 -32.78
N VAL A 28 56.27 19.57 -33.75
CA VAL A 28 55.22 18.59 -34.12
C VAL A 28 54.82 17.73 -32.91
N ALA A 29 55.80 17.26 -32.11
CA ALA A 29 55.52 16.47 -30.91
C ALA A 29 54.74 17.28 -29.86
N PHE A 30 55.08 18.55 -29.62
CA PHE A 30 54.30 19.42 -28.73
C PHE A 30 52.87 19.62 -29.22
N GLY A 31 52.67 19.83 -30.53
CA GLY A 31 51.32 19.92 -31.10
C GLY A 31 50.52 18.62 -30.94
N ALA A 32 51.18 17.47 -31.09
CA ALA A 32 50.55 16.16 -30.87
C ALA A 32 50.18 15.92 -29.40
N THR A 33 51.00 16.38 -28.45
CA THR A 33 50.70 16.20 -27.02
C THR A 33 49.44 16.93 -26.55
N VAL A 34 49.03 18.02 -27.19
CA VAL A 34 47.79 18.75 -26.87
C VAL A 34 46.52 18.00 -27.28
N LEU A 35 46.62 17.12 -28.28
CA LEU A 35 45.47 16.32 -28.72
C LEU A 35 45.03 15.31 -27.67
N VAL A 36 45.95 14.85 -26.80
CA VAL A 36 45.65 13.84 -25.79
C VAL A 36 44.68 14.38 -24.72
N PRO A 37 44.95 15.50 -24.02
CA PRO A 37 43.98 16.14 -23.13
C PRO A 37 42.65 16.46 -23.79
N SER A 38 42.66 16.99 -25.02
CA SER A 38 41.45 17.32 -25.78
C SER A 38 40.59 16.07 -26.09
N ALA A 39 41.21 14.96 -26.47
CA ALA A 39 40.51 13.71 -26.73
C ALA A 39 39.87 13.14 -25.46
N PHE A 40 40.58 13.14 -24.33
CA PHE A 40 40.02 12.71 -23.04
C PHE A 40 38.90 13.64 -22.56
N ALA A 41 39.04 14.95 -22.76
CA ALA A 41 37.98 15.91 -22.47
C ALA A 41 36.73 15.65 -23.32
N ALA A 42 36.89 15.25 -24.59
CA ALA A 42 35.79 14.85 -25.46
C ALA A 42 35.02 13.64 -24.88
N VAL A 43 35.75 12.59 -24.46
CA VAL A 43 35.15 11.38 -23.87
C VAL A 43 34.47 11.70 -22.54
N ALA A 44 35.12 12.50 -21.68
CA ALA A 44 34.58 12.95 -20.41
C ALA A 44 33.28 13.74 -20.58
N ALA A 45 33.25 14.70 -21.50
CA ALA A 45 32.08 15.50 -21.80
C ALA A 45 30.98 14.67 -22.46
N ALA A 46 31.32 13.74 -23.36
CA ALA A 46 30.36 12.83 -23.97
C ALA A 46 29.67 11.96 -22.92
N TYR A 47 30.43 11.45 -21.94
CA TYR A 47 29.86 10.71 -20.81
C TYR A 47 28.96 11.57 -19.94
N ALA A 48 29.42 12.77 -19.54
CA ALA A 48 28.62 13.70 -18.74
C ALA A 48 27.33 14.14 -19.45
N LEU A 49 27.32 14.22 -20.78
CA LEU A 49 26.09 14.49 -21.53
C LEU A 49 25.20 13.26 -21.68
N SER A 50 25.78 12.06 -21.75
CA SER A 50 25.02 10.81 -21.85
C SER A 50 24.14 10.53 -20.62
N THR A 51 24.41 11.19 -19.50
CA THR A 51 23.55 11.15 -18.30
C THR A 51 22.41 12.18 -18.33
N LEU A 52 22.46 13.16 -19.23
CA LEU A 52 21.45 14.23 -19.36
C LEU A 52 20.52 14.02 -20.55
N THR A 53 21.03 13.48 -21.66
CA THR A 53 20.27 13.26 -22.89
C THR A 53 20.66 11.93 -23.52
N ASP A 54 19.68 11.25 -24.12
CA ASP A 54 19.88 10.03 -24.90
C ASP A 54 20.16 10.31 -26.39
N ASP A 55 20.05 11.57 -26.84
CA ASP A 55 20.29 11.94 -28.24
C ASP A 55 21.79 12.00 -28.55
N TRP A 56 22.29 10.98 -29.25
CA TRP A 56 23.69 10.86 -29.65
C TRP A 56 24.20 12.05 -30.45
N ARG A 57 23.33 12.75 -31.21
CA ARG A 57 23.74 13.91 -32.03
C ARG A 57 24.12 15.09 -31.14
N VAL A 58 23.34 15.34 -30.09
CA VAL A 58 23.60 16.40 -29.11
C VAL A 58 24.87 16.07 -28.33
N ILE A 59 25.02 14.82 -27.88
CA ILE A 59 26.22 14.34 -27.18
C ILE A 59 27.47 14.57 -28.05
N ALA A 60 27.45 14.15 -29.31
CA ALA A 60 28.59 14.28 -30.22
C ALA A 60 28.92 15.74 -30.56
N ALA A 61 27.92 16.58 -30.81
CA ALA A 61 28.12 17.98 -31.15
C ALA A 61 28.73 18.77 -29.98
N VAL A 62 28.15 18.65 -28.78
CA VAL A 62 28.61 19.41 -27.60
C VAL A 62 29.95 18.90 -27.09
N SER A 63 30.19 17.59 -27.10
CA SER A 63 31.50 17.04 -26.71
C SER A 63 32.63 17.46 -27.67
N MET A 64 32.35 17.56 -28.98
CA MET A 64 33.32 18.14 -29.93
C MET A 64 33.59 19.62 -29.69
N VAL A 65 32.54 20.41 -29.39
CA VAL A 65 32.72 21.84 -29.03
C VAL A 65 33.57 21.97 -27.77
N TRP A 66 33.31 21.15 -26.75
CA TRP A 66 34.10 21.15 -25.52
C TRP A 66 35.55 20.73 -25.75
N ALA A 67 35.78 19.67 -26.53
CA ALA A 67 37.11 19.22 -26.92
C ALA A 67 37.88 20.32 -27.66
N PHE A 68 37.20 21.07 -28.53
CA PHE A 68 37.77 22.21 -29.24
C PHE A 68 38.11 23.36 -28.28
N ILE A 69 37.27 23.66 -27.28
CA ILE A 69 37.58 24.66 -26.24
C ILE A 69 38.87 24.26 -25.52
N ILE A 70 38.99 23.02 -25.03
CA ILE A 70 40.19 22.54 -24.34
C ILE A 70 41.43 22.62 -25.25
N LEU A 71 41.29 22.18 -26.51
CA LEU A 71 42.34 22.28 -27.52
C LEU A 71 42.84 23.73 -27.70
N THR A 72 41.93 24.71 -27.74
CA THR A 72 42.31 26.11 -27.90
C THR A 72 42.99 26.69 -26.65
N VAL A 73 42.53 26.31 -25.46
CA VAL A 73 43.12 26.73 -24.18
C VAL A 73 44.53 26.16 -24.03
N ASP A 74 44.71 24.86 -24.26
CA ASP A 74 46.03 24.22 -24.17
C ASP A 74 47.01 24.75 -25.22
N ARG A 75 46.52 25.03 -26.44
CA ARG A 75 47.29 25.72 -27.48
C ARG A 75 47.74 27.11 -27.02
N ALA A 76 46.83 27.91 -26.46
CA ALA A 76 47.16 29.25 -25.97
C ALA A 76 48.20 29.19 -24.84
N LEU A 77 48.14 28.18 -23.99
CA LEU A 77 49.08 27.98 -22.89
C LEU A 77 50.47 27.55 -23.39
N LEU A 78 50.56 26.76 -24.46
CA LEU A 78 51.84 26.48 -25.12
C LEU A 78 52.45 27.70 -25.81
N ALA A 79 51.61 28.52 -26.45
CA ALA A 79 52.04 29.71 -27.19
C ALA A 79 52.53 30.83 -26.27
N THR A 80 51.96 30.94 -25.07
CA THR A 80 52.34 31.98 -24.09
C THR A 80 53.65 31.67 -23.35
N TYR A 81 54.20 30.45 -23.44
CA TYR A 81 55.47 30.13 -22.79
C TYR A 81 56.65 30.79 -23.52
N ARG A 82 57.43 31.59 -22.79
CA ARG A 82 58.60 32.32 -23.31
C ARG A 82 59.91 31.82 -22.69
N ALA A 83 60.81 31.29 -23.52
CA ALA A 83 62.06 30.68 -23.06
C ALA A 83 63.06 31.67 -22.44
N TYR A 84 63.03 32.96 -22.81
CA TYR A 84 63.98 33.99 -22.35
C TYR A 84 63.45 34.89 -21.22
N GLN A 85 62.27 34.59 -20.66
CA GLN A 85 61.69 35.36 -19.55
C GLN A 85 62.46 35.15 -18.21
N SER A 86 62.34 36.09 -17.27
CA SER A 86 62.96 35.98 -15.95
C SER A 86 62.45 34.77 -15.16
N PHE A 87 63.32 34.14 -14.36
CA PHE A 87 63.02 32.91 -13.63
C PHE A 87 61.75 33.03 -12.75
N PHE A 88 61.57 34.15 -12.05
CA PHE A 88 60.37 34.39 -11.23
C PHE A 88 59.08 34.45 -12.07
N ARG A 89 59.11 35.06 -13.26
CA ARG A 89 57.95 35.11 -14.15
C ARG A 89 57.65 33.73 -14.76
N LYS A 90 58.69 32.98 -15.11
CA LYS A 90 58.55 31.57 -15.55
C LYS A 90 57.93 30.70 -14.48
N LEU A 91 58.39 30.82 -13.23
CA LEU A 91 57.86 30.05 -12.11
C LEU A 91 56.40 30.43 -11.82
N ALA A 92 56.05 31.72 -11.88
CA ALA A 92 54.67 32.20 -11.72
C ALA A 92 53.73 31.69 -12.84
N GLN A 93 54.20 31.67 -14.09
CA GLN A 93 53.44 31.11 -15.21
C GLN A 93 53.28 29.58 -15.08
N PHE A 94 54.33 28.90 -14.62
CA PHE A 94 54.31 27.46 -14.38
C PHE A 94 53.37 27.08 -13.23
N SER A 95 53.40 27.81 -12.11
CA SER A 95 52.49 27.57 -10.98
C SER A 95 51.04 27.87 -11.34
N LEU A 96 50.78 28.97 -12.06
CA LEU A 96 49.44 29.26 -12.59
C LEU A 96 48.93 28.12 -13.48
N ARG A 97 49.79 27.54 -14.33
CA ARG A 97 49.42 26.38 -15.15
C ARG A 97 49.12 25.15 -14.30
N ILE A 98 49.92 24.86 -13.26
CA ILE A 98 49.65 23.75 -12.34
C ILE A 98 48.27 23.90 -11.71
N VAL A 99 47.89 25.11 -11.29
CA VAL A 99 46.56 25.38 -10.72
C VAL A 99 45.46 25.16 -11.75
N VAL A 100 45.61 25.70 -12.97
CA VAL A 100 44.62 25.48 -14.06
C VAL A 100 44.51 24.00 -14.44
N ALA A 101 45.64 23.30 -14.53
CA ALA A 101 45.69 21.87 -14.83
C ALA A 101 45.09 21.02 -13.70
N ALA A 102 45.24 21.44 -12.44
CA ALA A 102 44.58 20.78 -11.31
C ALA A 102 43.06 20.96 -11.37
N LEU A 103 42.57 22.17 -11.69
CA LEU A 103 41.14 22.44 -11.85
C LEU A 103 40.54 21.67 -13.03
N MET A 104 41.19 21.70 -14.19
CA MET A 104 40.74 20.96 -15.37
C MET A 104 40.86 19.45 -15.18
N GLY A 105 41.97 18.98 -14.60
CA GLY A 105 42.21 17.58 -14.28
C GLY A 105 41.15 17.02 -13.33
N LEU A 106 40.78 17.76 -12.28
CA LEU A 106 39.69 17.38 -11.37
C LEU A 106 38.33 17.39 -12.08
N SER A 107 38.07 18.38 -12.92
CA SER A 107 36.80 18.49 -13.66
C SER A 107 36.63 17.37 -14.69
N ILE A 108 37.72 16.91 -15.32
CA ILE A 108 37.71 15.86 -16.35
C ILE A 108 37.76 14.48 -15.70
N SER A 109 38.48 14.33 -14.58
CA SER A 109 38.62 13.04 -13.90
C SER A 109 37.31 12.56 -13.30
N HIS A 110 36.44 13.46 -12.81
CA HIS A 110 35.16 13.09 -12.21
C HIS A 110 34.24 12.28 -13.14
N PRO A 111 33.81 12.78 -14.31
CA PRO A 111 32.99 12.00 -15.23
C PRO A 111 33.69 10.74 -15.75
N LEU A 112 35.01 10.75 -15.93
CA LEU A 112 35.76 9.56 -16.34
C LEU A 112 35.85 8.49 -15.24
N ALA A 113 35.95 8.90 -13.97
CA ALA A 113 35.88 7.98 -12.85
C ALA A 113 34.50 7.33 -12.75
N LEU A 114 33.43 8.11 -12.97
CA LEU A 114 32.07 7.57 -13.05
C LEU A 114 31.93 6.56 -14.20
N LEU A 115 32.54 6.82 -15.36
CA LEU A 115 32.56 5.88 -16.48
C LEU A 115 33.37 4.61 -16.16
N LEU A 116 34.54 4.74 -15.52
CA LEU A 116 35.41 3.62 -15.16
C LEU A 116 34.77 2.70 -14.12
N PHE A 117 34.08 3.28 -13.12
CA PHE A 117 33.42 2.55 -12.04
C PHE A 117 31.93 2.31 -12.28
N ARG A 118 31.46 2.46 -13.51
CA ARG A 118 30.03 2.39 -13.85
C ARG A 118 29.34 1.14 -13.31
N ASP A 119 29.95 -0.03 -13.48
CA ASP A 119 29.35 -1.30 -13.04
C ASP A 119 29.29 -1.41 -11.50
N THR A 120 30.33 -0.95 -10.82
CA THR A 120 30.39 -0.90 -9.35
C THR A 120 29.36 0.09 -8.79
N ILE A 121 29.23 1.26 -9.42
CA ILE A 121 28.25 2.29 -9.06
C ILE A 121 26.82 1.77 -9.30
N ASN A 122 26.55 1.14 -10.44
CA ASN A 122 25.25 0.55 -10.71
C ASN A 122 24.90 -0.52 -9.66
N THR A 123 25.87 -1.35 -9.29
CA THR A 123 25.66 -2.37 -8.24
C THR A 123 25.37 -1.75 -6.87
N SER A 124 26.03 -0.64 -6.52
CA SER A 124 25.76 0.05 -5.25
C SER A 124 24.39 0.76 -5.26
N ILE A 125 23.98 1.34 -6.38
CA ILE A 125 22.65 1.92 -6.59
C ILE A 125 21.58 0.84 -6.49
N GLU A 126 21.79 -0.33 -7.10
CA GLU A 126 20.89 -1.47 -7.01
C GLU A 126 20.76 -1.98 -5.57
N LYS A 127 21.88 -2.06 -4.83
CA LYS A 127 21.86 -2.41 -3.40
C LYS A 127 21.08 -1.39 -2.56
N GLN A 128 21.21 -0.10 -2.86
CA GLN A 128 20.40 0.95 -2.21
C GLN A 128 18.92 0.81 -2.58
N ARG A 129 18.62 0.52 -3.85
CA ARG A 129 17.25 0.27 -4.33
C ARG A 129 16.62 -0.92 -3.62
N ASP A 130 17.36 -2.00 -3.43
CA ASP A 130 16.91 -3.17 -2.67
C ASP A 130 16.65 -2.84 -1.20
N ALA A 131 17.48 -1.98 -0.60
CA ALA A 131 17.26 -1.49 0.76
C ALA A 131 15.99 -0.62 0.86
N ASP A 132 15.75 0.26 -0.11
CA ASP A 132 14.53 1.09 -0.19
C ASP A 132 13.28 0.21 -0.36
N ILE A 133 13.35 -0.83 -1.21
CA ILE A 133 12.29 -1.82 -1.39
C ILE A 133 12.04 -2.59 -0.10
N ALA A 134 13.09 -3.03 0.59
CA ALA A 134 12.97 -3.74 1.86
C ALA A 134 12.33 -2.86 2.96
N ALA A 135 12.70 -1.57 3.02
CA ALA A 135 12.09 -0.61 3.93
C ALA A 135 10.59 -0.40 3.62
N ALA A 136 10.24 -0.23 2.35
CA ALA A 136 8.85 -0.10 1.92
C ALA A 136 8.04 -1.36 2.27
N ARG A 137 8.56 -2.56 1.96
CA ARG A 137 7.92 -3.84 2.32
C ARG A 137 7.69 -3.97 3.81
N LYS A 138 8.65 -3.56 4.64
CA LYS A 138 8.51 -3.58 6.11
C LYS A 138 7.37 -2.70 6.61
N GLU A 139 7.16 -1.54 5.99
CA GLU A 139 6.03 -0.63 6.28
C GLU A 139 4.70 -1.31 5.91
N PHE A 140 4.61 -1.92 4.72
CA PHE A 140 3.42 -2.64 4.29
C PHE A 140 3.14 -3.91 5.11
N ASP A 141 4.15 -4.69 5.47
CA ASP A 141 4.02 -5.87 6.34
C ASP A 141 3.48 -5.50 7.72
N ALA A 142 3.88 -4.35 8.28
CA ALA A 142 3.35 -3.86 9.54
C ALA A 142 1.86 -3.51 9.42
N ASN A 143 1.47 -2.81 8.36
CA ASN A 143 0.08 -2.46 8.09
C ASN A 143 -0.78 -3.71 7.81
N LYS A 144 -0.25 -4.67 7.05
CA LYS A 144 -0.88 -5.95 6.75
C LYS A 144 -1.18 -6.74 8.02
N LYS A 145 -0.19 -6.88 8.90
CA LYS A 145 -0.37 -7.54 10.21
C LYS A 145 -1.41 -6.84 11.09
N ALA A 146 -1.46 -5.50 11.05
CA ALA A 146 -2.46 -4.74 11.80
C ALA A 146 -3.89 -5.01 11.29
N VAL A 147 -4.09 -5.13 9.97
CA VAL A 147 -5.38 -5.48 9.38
C VAL A 147 -5.73 -6.95 9.62
N GLU A 148 -4.78 -7.87 9.47
CA GLU A 148 -4.97 -9.30 9.77
C GLU A 148 -5.36 -9.53 11.24
N ALA A 149 -4.77 -8.77 12.17
CA ALA A 149 -5.15 -8.83 13.58
C ALA A 149 -6.60 -8.38 13.83
N LYS A 150 -7.08 -7.36 13.10
CA LYS A 150 -8.49 -6.92 13.17
C LYS A 150 -9.44 -7.98 12.61
N ILE A 151 -9.08 -8.63 11.49
CA ILE A 151 -9.86 -9.74 10.91
C ILE A 151 -9.93 -10.90 11.90
N ALA A 152 -8.79 -11.31 12.47
CA ALA A 152 -8.76 -12.39 13.45
C ALA A 152 -9.60 -12.09 14.70
N ALA A 153 -9.59 -10.84 15.18
CA ALA A 153 -10.43 -10.40 16.29
C ALA A 153 -11.93 -10.49 15.93
N LEU A 154 -12.32 -10.01 14.75
CA LEU A 154 -13.70 -10.11 14.24
C LEU A 154 -14.15 -11.56 14.08
N ASP A 155 -13.30 -12.43 13.52
CA ASP A 155 -13.61 -13.84 13.33
C ASP A 155 -13.80 -14.56 14.67
N ALA A 156 -12.99 -14.23 15.68
CA ALA A 156 -13.17 -14.73 17.05
C ALA A 156 -14.51 -14.27 17.65
N GLU A 157 -14.88 -13.00 17.46
CA GLU A 157 -16.17 -12.47 17.91
C GLU A 157 -17.38 -13.07 17.16
N VAL A 158 -17.24 -13.36 15.86
CA VAL A 158 -18.26 -14.08 15.08
C VAL A 158 -18.40 -15.51 15.59
N ALA A 159 -17.30 -16.17 15.94
CA ALA A 159 -17.33 -17.52 16.50
C ALA A 159 -18.03 -17.57 17.86
N THR A 160 -17.85 -16.56 18.73
CA THR A 160 -18.58 -16.49 20.01
C THR A 160 -20.07 -16.24 19.79
N GLN A 161 -20.45 -15.35 18.87
CA GLN A 161 -21.85 -15.11 18.52
C GLN A 161 -22.53 -16.34 17.89
N ARG A 162 -21.80 -17.12 17.08
CA ARG A 162 -22.31 -18.39 16.55
C ARG A 162 -22.55 -19.44 17.64
N LYS A 163 -21.70 -19.50 18.67
CA LYS A 163 -21.96 -20.36 19.83
C LYS A 163 -23.23 -19.93 20.58
N GLN A 164 -23.38 -18.63 20.83
CA GLN A 164 -24.60 -18.08 21.45
C GLN A 164 -25.84 -18.37 20.60
N TRP A 165 -25.72 -18.27 19.27
CA TRP A 165 -26.76 -18.67 18.33
C TRP A 165 -27.15 -20.13 18.49
N ASP A 166 -26.18 -21.05 18.46
CA ASP A 166 -26.43 -22.49 18.60
C ASP A 166 -27.05 -22.83 19.96
N GLU A 167 -26.65 -22.14 21.02
CA GLU A 167 -27.25 -22.27 22.37
C GLU A 167 -28.74 -21.90 22.39
N THR A 168 -29.21 -20.97 21.55
CA THR A 168 -30.65 -20.64 21.46
C THR A 168 -31.52 -21.78 20.94
N PHE A 169 -30.94 -22.81 20.30
CA PHE A 169 -31.69 -23.99 19.83
C PHE A 169 -31.83 -25.06 20.92
N ASN A 170 -31.00 -25.01 21.97
CA ASN A 170 -31.08 -25.92 23.10
C ASN A 170 -32.12 -25.41 24.11
N ALA A 171 -33.38 -25.82 23.94
CA ALA A 171 -34.43 -25.48 24.89
C ALA A 171 -34.27 -26.28 26.19
N LYS A 172 -33.85 -25.60 27.27
CA LYS A 172 -33.83 -26.15 28.63
C LYS A 172 -35.16 -25.82 29.32
N PHE A 173 -36.20 -26.59 29.05
CA PHE A 173 -37.48 -26.41 29.72
C PHE A 173 -37.34 -26.69 31.22
N LEU A 174 -37.60 -25.68 32.06
CA LEU A 174 -37.50 -25.76 33.53
C LEU A 174 -38.62 -26.57 34.20
N VAL A 175 -39.54 -27.15 33.42
CA VAL A 175 -40.57 -28.05 33.93
C VAL A 175 -40.20 -29.47 33.53
N GLN A 176 -39.16 -30.00 34.17
CA GLN A 176 -39.05 -31.43 34.40
C GLN A 176 -39.93 -31.74 35.62
N ASP A 177 -41.22 -31.48 35.51
CA ASP A 177 -42.17 -32.07 36.44
C ASP A 177 -42.06 -33.58 36.24
N ALA A 178 -41.67 -34.26 37.31
CA ALA A 178 -41.65 -35.71 37.41
C ALA A 178 -42.86 -36.27 36.68
N LEU A 179 -42.63 -37.26 35.81
CA LEU A 179 -43.72 -38.02 35.18
C LEU A 179 -44.79 -38.32 36.25
N PRO A 180 -46.02 -37.82 36.13
CA PRO A 180 -47.11 -38.33 36.94
C PRO A 180 -47.57 -39.65 36.31
N GLY A 181 -46.67 -40.64 36.34
CA GLY A 181 -46.97 -42.06 36.16
C GLY A 181 -47.41 -42.71 37.48
N ALA A 182 -47.66 -41.93 38.53
CA ALA A 182 -48.33 -42.41 39.71
C ALA A 182 -49.84 -42.40 39.44
N ALA A 183 -50.37 -43.60 39.17
CA ALA A 183 -51.80 -43.89 39.22
C ALA A 183 -52.41 -43.17 40.44
N LYS A 184 -53.29 -42.20 40.19
CA LYS A 184 -54.09 -41.60 41.25
C LYS A 184 -54.90 -42.74 41.88
N PRO A 185 -54.78 -42.99 43.20
CA PRO A 185 -55.60 -44.00 43.85
C PRO A 185 -57.06 -43.58 43.74
N MET A 186 -57.92 -44.58 43.57
CA MET A 186 -59.38 -44.50 43.62
C MET A 186 -59.85 -43.43 44.62
N THR A 187 -60.66 -42.48 44.16
CA THR A 187 -61.08 -41.30 44.90
C THR A 187 -61.71 -41.68 46.24
N ALA A 188 -61.19 -41.11 47.34
CA ALA A 188 -61.69 -41.30 48.71
C ALA A 188 -63.20 -40.99 48.90
N GLU A 189 -63.81 -40.35 47.91
CA GLU A 189 -65.24 -40.08 47.81
C GLU A 189 -66.08 -41.34 47.48
N GLU A 190 -65.53 -42.29 46.71
CA GLU A 190 -66.21 -43.53 46.35
C GLU A 190 -66.33 -44.50 47.55
N ALA A 191 -65.34 -44.50 48.45
CA ALA A 191 -65.36 -45.31 49.66
C ALA A 191 -66.36 -44.77 50.72
N LYS A 192 -66.50 -43.44 50.80
CA LYS A 192 -67.47 -42.79 51.70
C LYS A 192 -68.91 -42.99 51.21
N ALA A 193 -69.14 -42.89 49.89
CA ALA A 193 -70.46 -43.11 49.30
C ALA A 193 -70.96 -44.56 49.47
N LYS A 194 -70.08 -45.57 49.35
CA LYS A 194 -70.44 -46.97 49.61
C LYS A 194 -70.78 -47.22 51.08
N GLN A 195 -69.99 -46.68 52.01
CA GLN A 195 -70.27 -46.81 53.45
C GLN A 195 -71.58 -46.15 53.89
N GLU A 196 -71.95 -45.01 53.31
CA GLU A 196 -73.25 -44.38 53.60
C GLU A 196 -74.42 -45.16 53.01
N LEU A 197 -74.23 -45.82 51.86
CA LEU A 197 -75.25 -46.67 51.26
C LEU A 197 -75.51 -47.93 52.08
N ASP A 198 -74.45 -48.61 52.51
CA ASP A 198 -74.56 -49.85 53.31
C ASP A 198 -75.28 -49.58 54.64
N LYS A 199 -75.05 -48.41 55.25
CA LYS A 199 -75.78 -47.97 56.46
C LYS A 199 -77.27 -47.74 56.19
N LYS A 200 -77.61 -47.04 55.10
CA LYS A 200 -79.02 -46.80 54.73
C LYS A 200 -79.78 -48.09 54.40
N ILE A 201 -79.12 -49.05 53.76
CA ILE A 201 -79.69 -50.38 53.47
C ILE A 201 -79.88 -51.17 54.77
N ALA A 202 -78.91 -51.14 55.69
CA ALA A 202 -79.02 -51.81 56.99
C ALA A 202 -80.17 -51.25 57.85
N ASP A 203 -80.31 -49.92 57.93
CA ASP A 203 -81.36 -49.26 58.73
C ASP A 203 -82.77 -49.52 58.16
N ALA A 204 -82.93 -49.50 56.83
CA ALA A 204 -84.23 -49.71 56.18
C ALA A 204 -84.72 -51.18 56.25
N THR A 205 -83.79 -52.15 56.28
CA THR A 205 -84.12 -53.59 56.26
C THR A 205 -84.17 -54.23 57.63
N ALA A 206 -83.60 -53.61 58.67
CA ALA A 206 -83.61 -54.09 60.05
C ALA A 206 -85.01 -54.47 60.59
N PRO A 207 -86.06 -53.63 60.50
CA PRO A 207 -87.37 -53.98 61.05
C PRO A 207 -88.07 -55.12 60.29
N GLY A 208 -87.79 -55.26 58.99
CA GLY A 208 -88.29 -56.38 58.18
C GLY A 208 -87.59 -57.69 58.54
N ARG A 209 -86.26 -57.66 58.72
CA ARG A 209 -85.45 -58.82 59.13
C ARG A 209 -85.82 -59.32 60.53
N GLU A 210 -86.05 -58.43 61.49
CA GLU A 210 -86.49 -58.82 62.84
C GLU A 210 -87.86 -59.51 62.84
N LYS A 211 -88.83 -58.98 62.06
CA LYS A 211 -90.15 -59.61 61.89
C LYS A 211 -90.05 -61.00 61.24
N ILE A 212 -89.20 -61.16 60.22
CA ILE A 212 -88.93 -62.47 59.59
C ILE A 212 -88.41 -63.46 60.63
N THR A 213 -87.40 -63.09 61.43
CA THR A 213 -86.84 -64.00 62.45
C THR A 213 -87.86 -64.38 63.55
N THR A 214 -88.83 -63.51 63.83
CA THR A 214 -89.88 -63.77 64.83
C THR A 214 -90.91 -64.76 64.29
N ILE A 215 -91.40 -64.53 63.06
CA ILE A 215 -92.33 -65.45 62.37
C ILE A 215 -91.67 -66.81 62.12
N GLU A 216 -90.37 -66.85 61.80
CA GLU A 216 -89.61 -68.11 61.67
C GLU A 216 -89.64 -68.93 62.95
N LYS A 217 -89.41 -68.30 64.11
CA LYS A 217 -89.47 -68.97 65.42
C LYS A 217 -90.88 -69.49 65.72
N GLU A 218 -91.92 -68.73 65.38
CA GLU A 218 -93.31 -69.14 65.55
C GLU A 218 -93.64 -70.34 64.66
N ILE A 219 -93.25 -70.31 63.38
CA ILE A 219 -93.41 -71.44 62.44
C ILE A 219 -92.70 -72.69 62.97
N THR A 220 -91.45 -72.57 63.47
CA THR A 220 -90.73 -73.73 64.03
C THR A 220 -91.47 -74.31 65.23
N SER A 221 -91.98 -73.47 66.13
CA SER A 221 -92.72 -73.91 67.32
C SER A 221 -94.05 -74.59 66.97
N LEU A 222 -94.77 -74.07 65.96
CA LEU A 222 -96.03 -74.64 65.48
C LEU A 222 -95.80 -75.96 64.75
N ASN A 223 -94.69 -76.10 64.00
CA ASN A 223 -94.29 -77.36 63.37
C ASN A 223 -93.99 -78.46 64.41
N GLU A 224 -93.32 -78.11 65.51
CA GLU A 224 -93.08 -79.05 66.61
C GLU A 224 -94.39 -79.51 67.29
N GLN A 225 -95.36 -78.61 67.43
CA GLN A 225 -96.69 -78.95 67.95
C GLN A 225 -97.47 -79.83 66.98
N ALA A 226 -97.45 -79.50 65.69
CA ALA A 226 -98.13 -80.26 64.64
C ALA A 226 -97.57 -81.69 64.52
N THR A 227 -96.24 -81.85 64.59
CA THR A 227 -95.60 -83.18 64.54
C THR A 227 -95.92 -84.05 65.76
N LYS A 228 -95.95 -83.48 66.97
CA LYS A 228 -96.40 -84.18 68.19
C LYS A 228 -97.87 -84.60 68.09
N LEU A 229 -98.75 -83.68 67.69
CA LEU A 229 -100.18 -83.94 67.55
C LEU A 229 -100.46 -85.00 66.47
N GLN A 230 -99.71 -84.99 65.37
CA GLN A 230 -99.80 -86.00 64.32
C GLN A 230 -99.41 -87.39 64.85
N GLY A 231 -98.33 -87.48 65.64
CA GLY A 231 -97.93 -88.74 66.29
C GLY A 231 -99.00 -89.28 67.26
N GLU A 232 -99.66 -88.40 68.01
CA GLU A 232 -100.79 -88.79 68.88
C GLU A 232 -102.02 -89.24 68.09
N LEU A 233 -102.35 -88.54 66.99
CA LEU A 233 -103.43 -88.91 66.09
C LEU A 233 -103.21 -90.31 65.51
N ASP A 234 -102.01 -90.58 65.01
CA ASP A 234 -101.66 -91.88 64.42
C ASP A 234 -101.74 -92.99 65.47
N PHE A 235 -101.32 -92.73 66.71
CA PHE A 235 -101.43 -93.69 67.82
C PHE A 235 -102.89 -94.00 68.16
N TRP A 236 -103.73 -92.98 68.35
CA TRP A 236 -105.15 -93.18 68.68
C TRP A 236 -105.97 -93.70 67.51
N GLN A 237 -105.59 -93.41 66.26
CA GLN A 237 -106.20 -94.04 65.08
C GLN A 237 -105.93 -95.54 65.07
N LYS A 238 -104.69 -95.96 65.33
CA LYS A 238 -104.35 -97.38 65.44
C LYS A 238 -105.10 -98.06 66.59
N GLU A 239 -105.21 -97.44 67.75
CA GLU A 239 -105.98 -98.01 68.87
C GLU A 239 -107.49 -98.07 68.57
N PHE A 240 -108.05 -97.07 67.88
CA PHE A 240 -109.44 -97.10 67.42
C PHE A 240 -109.69 -98.22 66.40
N GLU A 241 -108.79 -98.41 65.43
CA GLU A 241 -108.84 -99.50 64.45
C GLU A 241 -108.72 -100.88 65.12
N ARG A 242 -107.87 -101.01 66.13
CA ARG A 242 -107.71 -102.26 66.92
C ARG A 242 -108.96 -102.60 67.72
N GLU A 243 -109.64 -101.61 68.31
CA GLU A 243 -110.91 -101.81 69.01
C GLU A 243 -112.05 -102.15 68.04
N LEU A 244 -112.13 -101.49 66.88
CA LEU A 244 -113.10 -101.82 65.82
C LEU A 244 -112.97 -103.28 65.34
N ASN A 245 -111.73 -103.76 65.27
CA ASN A 245 -111.41 -105.13 64.83
C ASN A 245 -111.56 -106.18 65.95
N GLY A 246 -112.06 -105.82 67.14
CA GLY A 246 -112.45 -106.76 68.20
C GLY A 246 -111.30 -107.40 69.02
N GLN A 247 -110.06 -106.93 68.87
CA GLN A 247 -108.86 -107.59 69.41
C GLN A 247 -108.66 -107.45 70.94
N ARG A 248 -109.41 -106.58 71.63
CA ARG A 248 -109.28 -106.36 73.09
C ARG A 248 -110.59 -106.45 73.87
N SER A 249 -111.71 -105.98 73.31
CA SER A 249 -113.00 -105.94 73.98
C SER A 249 -113.96 -107.07 73.56
N GLY A 250 -113.55 -107.93 72.61
CA GLY A 250 -114.28 -109.14 72.20
C GLY A 250 -115.57 -108.89 71.41
N ILE A 251 -115.91 -107.63 71.12
CA ILE A 251 -117.08 -107.23 70.32
C ILE A 251 -116.58 -106.61 69.02
N ILE A 252 -117.01 -107.15 67.89
CA ILE A 252 -116.71 -106.62 66.56
C ILE A 252 -117.76 -105.55 66.24
N GLY A 253 -117.30 -104.31 66.01
CA GLY A 253 -118.16 -103.15 65.73
C GLY A 253 -118.03 -102.00 66.74
N LEU A 254 -118.82 -100.94 66.55
CA LEU A 254 -118.77 -99.71 67.37
C LEU A 254 -119.30 -99.94 68.80
N GLY A 255 -118.48 -100.56 69.64
CA GLY A 255 -118.70 -100.66 71.08
C GLY A 255 -118.55 -99.30 71.80
N PRO A 256 -118.98 -99.20 73.07
CA PRO A 256 -118.96 -97.94 73.83
C PRO A 256 -117.57 -97.27 73.89
N ARG A 257 -116.50 -98.08 73.98
CA ARG A 257 -115.11 -97.61 74.05
C ARG A 257 -114.58 -97.10 72.71
N ALA A 258 -114.98 -97.70 71.59
CA ALA A 258 -114.63 -97.18 70.27
C ALA A 258 -115.29 -95.81 70.05
N LYS A 259 -116.56 -95.64 70.44
CA LYS A 259 -117.24 -94.34 70.38
C LYS A 259 -116.56 -93.28 71.25
N SER A 260 -116.09 -93.63 72.45
CA SER A 260 -115.36 -92.68 73.29
C SER A 260 -113.97 -92.33 72.74
N ILE A 261 -113.23 -93.26 72.13
CA ILE A 261 -111.96 -92.92 71.45
C ILE A 261 -112.22 -91.98 70.25
N GLN A 262 -113.26 -92.25 69.47
CA GLN A 262 -113.61 -91.39 68.33
C GLN A 262 -114.02 -89.98 68.77
N ALA A 263 -114.89 -89.86 69.78
CA ALA A 263 -115.41 -88.58 70.26
C ALA A 263 -114.41 -87.83 71.15
N ASP A 264 -113.81 -88.49 72.14
CA ASP A 264 -112.99 -87.84 73.17
C ASP A 264 -111.51 -87.72 72.78
N GLN A 265 -111.00 -88.58 71.90
CA GLN A 265 -109.57 -88.60 71.58
C GLN A 265 -109.25 -88.17 70.14
N LEU A 266 -110.02 -88.62 69.14
CA LEU A 266 -109.73 -88.35 67.73
C LEU A 266 -110.34 -87.05 67.19
N ALA A 267 -111.57 -86.70 67.59
CA ALA A 267 -112.28 -85.55 67.02
C ALA A 267 -111.54 -84.23 67.27
N TRP A 268 -111.24 -83.89 68.53
CA TRP A 268 -110.57 -82.62 68.85
C TRP A 268 -109.15 -82.53 68.28
N ARG A 269 -108.40 -83.64 68.24
CA ARG A 269 -107.05 -83.66 67.66
C ARG A 269 -107.06 -83.46 66.15
N ARG A 270 -108.08 -83.97 65.43
CA ARG A 270 -108.24 -83.74 63.99
C ARG A 270 -108.56 -82.28 63.69
N ASP A 271 -109.44 -81.68 64.50
CA ASP A 271 -109.78 -80.26 64.35
C ASP A 271 -108.60 -79.35 64.73
N GLU A 272 -107.84 -79.72 65.76
CA GLU A 272 -106.63 -79.00 66.16
C GLU A 272 -105.49 -79.12 65.13
N SER A 273 -105.34 -80.27 64.48
CA SER A 273 -104.37 -80.47 63.39
C SER A 273 -104.70 -79.59 62.17
N LYS A 274 -106.00 -79.48 61.83
CA LYS A 274 -106.46 -78.55 60.77
C LYS A 274 -106.20 -77.09 61.14
N ARG A 275 -106.45 -76.70 62.40
CA ARG A 275 -106.17 -75.35 62.90
C ARG A 275 -104.67 -75.01 62.80
N LEU A 276 -103.80 -75.91 63.26
CA LEU A 276 -102.35 -75.73 63.18
C LEU A 276 -101.86 -75.65 61.72
N SER A 277 -102.42 -76.47 60.83
CA SER A 277 -102.08 -76.44 59.40
C SER A 277 -102.45 -75.10 58.75
N GLY A 278 -103.65 -74.57 59.04
CA GLY A 278 -104.07 -73.25 58.56
C GLY A 278 -103.24 -72.09 59.11
N LEU A 279 -102.83 -72.17 60.39
CA LEU A 279 -101.92 -71.19 60.99
C LEU A 279 -100.53 -71.21 60.32
N LEU A 280 -99.95 -72.39 60.12
CA LEU A 280 -98.66 -72.56 59.43
C LEU A 280 -98.70 -71.99 58.00
N GLU A 281 -99.76 -72.26 57.24
CA GLU A 281 -99.92 -71.72 55.89
C GLU A 281 -99.99 -70.19 55.89
N SER A 282 -100.73 -69.60 56.84
CA SER A 282 -100.82 -68.14 56.98
C SER A 282 -99.49 -67.49 57.33
N PHE A 283 -98.73 -68.05 58.29
CA PHE A 283 -97.42 -67.52 58.67
C PHE A 283 -96.38 -67.72 57.59
N THR A 284 -96.42 -68.83 56.84
CA THR A 284 -95.51 -69.07 55.72
C THR A 284 -95.75 -68.07 54.59
N THR A 285 -97.01 -67.73 54.32
CA THR A 285 -97.37 -66.72 53.31
C THR A 285 -96.91 -65.32 53.72
N GLN A 286 -97.11 -64.95 54.99
CA GLN A 286 -96.63 -63.67 55.55
C GLN A 286 -95.10 -63.56 55.49
N LEU A 287 -94.38 -64.64 55.80
CA LEU A 287 -92.92 -64.69 55.73
C LEU A 287 -92.40 -64.48 54.30
N ASN A 288 -93.02 -65.11 53.31
CA ASN A 288 -92.64 -64.93 51.91
C ASN A 288 -92.91 -63.51 51.40
N GLN A 289 -94.02 -62.89 51.80
CA GLN A 289 -94.31 -61.48 51.49
C GLN A 289 -93.28 -60.54 52.12
N LEU A 290 -92.98 -60.70 53.41
CA LEU A 290 -91.96 -59.89 54.10
C LEU A 290 -90.57 -60.03 53.47
N ARG A 291 -90.18 -61.23 53.03
CA ARG A 291 -88.91 -61.45 52.31
C ARG A 291 -88.88 -60.74 50.96
N ALA A 292 -89.98 -60.75 50.20
CA ALA A 292 -90.09 -60.04 48.93
C ALA A 292 -90.02 -58.52 49.12
N ASP A 293 -90.67 -57.98 50.15
CA ASP A 293 -90.64 -56.55 50.48
C ASP A 293 -89.22 -56.08 50.86
N VAL A 294 -88.52 -56.85 51.68
CA VAL A 294 -87.11 -56.56 52.04
C VAL A 294 -86.22 -56.57 50.80
N ALA A 295 -86.34 -57.57 49.93
CA ALA A 295 -85.54 -57.67 48.71
C ALA A 295 -85.83 -56.53 47.71
N SER A 296 -87.09 -56.15 47.53
CA SER A 296 -87.46 -55.03 46.64
C SER A 296 -86.94 -53.68 47.15
N THR A 297 -86.95 -53.48 48.47
CA THR A 297 -86.42 -52.27 49.12
C THR A 297 -84.91 -52.18 48.90
N GLU A 298 -84.18 -53.28 49.10
CA GLU A 298 -82.72 -53.35 48.84
C GLU A 298 -82.40 -52.99 47.38
N GLN A 299 -83.13 -53.55 46.41
CA GLN A 299 -82.89 -53.31 44.98
C GLN A 299 -83.21 -51.85 44.56
N SER A 300 -84.21 -51.23 45.15
CA SER A 300 -84.54 -49.83 44.86
C SER A 300 -83.48 -48.84 45.40
N LEU A 301 -82.88 -49.14 46.55
CA LEU A 301 -81.86 -48.31 47.16
C LEU A 301 -80.50 -48.46 46.44
N THR A 302 -80.16 -49.66 45.98
CA THR A 302 -78.94 -49.87 45.19
C THR A 302 -78.99 -49.19 43.82
N THR A 303 -80.13 -49.26 43.12
CA THR A 303 -80.30 -48.60 41.81
C THR A 303 -80.22 -47.07 41.91
N GLN A 304 -80.81 -46.46 42.94
CA GLN A 304 -80.67 -45.02 43.19
C GLN A 304 -79.21 -44.61 43.47
N ALA A 305 -78.45 -45.46 44.17
CA ALA A 305 -77.03 -45.26 44.44
C ALA A 305 -76.19 -45.24 43.16
N GLU A 306 -76.43 -46.19 42.28
CA GLU A 306 -75.68 -46.36 41.03
C GLU A 306 -75.90 -45.17 40.10
N VAL A 307 -77.12 -44.65 40.02
CA VAL A 307 -77.43 -43.44 39.23
C VAL A 307 -76.71 -42.22 39.79
N ALA A 308 -76.75 -41.99 41.11
CA ALA A 308 -76.08 -40.86 41.74
C ALA A 308 -74.54 -40.93 41.60
N ALA A 309 -73.96 -42.13 41.75
CA ALA A 309 -72.53 -42.36 41.55
C ALA A 309 -72.10 -42.12 40.08
N ALA A 310 -72.92 -42.56 39.11
CA ALA A 310 -72.65 -42.35 37.69
C ALA A 310 -72.65 -40.86 37.32
N GLU A 311 -73.53 -40.03 37.91
CA GLU A 311 -73.54 -38.58 37.67
C GLU A 311 -72.29 -37.86 38.21
N VAL A 312 -71.82 -38.24 39.39
CA VAL A 312 -70.60 -37.68 40.00
C VAL A 312 -69.36 -38.05 39.19
N LEU A 313 -69.25 -39.31 38.76
CA LEU A 313 -68.19 -39.78 37.85
C LEU A 313 -68.18 -38.99 36.54
N ARG A 314 -69.35 -38.73 35.96
CA ARG A 314 -69.48 -37.96 34.71
C ARG A 314 -69.01 -36.52 34.86
N LYS A 315 -69.36 -35.85 35.97
CA LYS A 315 -68.88 -34.49 36.28
C LYS A 315 -67.37 -34.45 36.50
N SER A 316 -66.83 -35.38 37.29
CA SER A 316 -65.39 -35.51 37.53
C SER A 316 -64.59 -35.74 36.23
N GLN A 317 -65.08 -36.60 35.34
CA GLN A 317 -64.47 -36.82 34.02
C GLN A 317 -64.48 -35.56 33.15
N LEU A 318 -65.59 -34.82 33.14
CA LEU A 318 -65.73 -33.59 32.36
C LEU A 318 -64.82 -32.46 32.89
N ASP A 319 -64.68 -32.37 34.22
CA ASP A 319 -63.75 -31.44 34.86
C ASP A 319 -62.29 -31.83 34.60
N GLN A 320 -61.96 -33.13 34.60
CA GLN A 320 -60.64 -33.62 34.20
C GLN A 320 -60.31 -33.27 32.74
N GLN A 321 -61.24 -33.47 31.80
CA GLN A 321 -61.06 -33.09 30.39
C GLN A 321 -60.87 -31.58 30.22
N ARG A 322 -61.63 -30.76 30.95
CA ARG A 322 -61.45 -29.29 30.95
C ARG A 322 -60.08 -28.90 31.50
N LEU A 323 -59.64 -29.50 32.61
CA LEU A 323 -58.33 -29.29 33.20
C LEU A 323 -57.20 -29.71 32.26
N GLU A 324 -57.34 -30.83 31.55
CA GLU A 324 -56.38 -31.28 30.55
C GLU A 324 -56.33 -30.33 29.35
N GLY A 325 -57.47 -29.89 28.82
CA GLY A 325 -57.55 -28.91 27.75
C GLY A 325 -56.93 -27.56 28.13
N LEU A 326 -57.23 -27.06 29.34
CA LEU A 326 -56.62 -25.85 29.89
C LEU A 326 -55.11 -26.00 30.06
N LYS A 327 -54.63 -27.15 30.56
CA LYS A 327 -53.19 -27.43 30.67
C LYS A 327 -52.51 -27.43 29.31
N GLN A 328 -53.10 -28.08 28.32
CA GLN A 328 -52.57 -28.09 26.95
C GLN A 328 -52.51 -26.66 26.38
N GLN A 329 -53.57 -25.86 26.58
CA GLN A 329 -53.60 -24.48 26.10
C GLN A 329 -52.55 -23.59 26.78
N VAL A 330 -52.36 -23.73 28.10
CA VAL A 330 -51.30 -23.01 28.83
C VAL A 330 -49.92 -23.46 28.38
N GLN A 331 -49.69 -24.77 28.20
CA GLN A 331 -48.42 -25.29 27.68
C GLN A 331 -48.15 -24.79 26.26
N GLN A 332 -49.17 -24.73 25.41
CA GLN A 332 -49.04 -24.22 24.06
C GLN A 332 -48.74 -22.72 24.05
N GLN A 333 -49.42 -21.91 24.86
CA GLN A 333 -49.11 -20.48 25.00
C GLN A 333 -47.70 -20.24 25.56
N GLN A 334 -47.24 -21.06 26.52
CA GLN A 334 -45.87 -21.01 27.02
C GLN A 334 -44.85 -21.40 25.94
N ALA A 335 -45.15 -22.41 25.12
CA ALA A 335 -44.30 -22.80 24.00
C ALA A 335 -44.23 -21.71 22.93
N ASP A 336 -45.37 -21.13 22.54
CA ASP A 336 -45.46 -20.08 21.52
C ASP A 336 -44.70 -18.82 21.96
N SER A 337 -44.93 -18.36 23.20
CA SER A 337 -44.20 -17.21 23.76
C SER A 337 -42.70 -17.45 23.89
N PHE A 338 -42.29 -18.68 24.26
CA PHE A 338 -40.88 -19.07 24.28
C PHE A 338 -40.26 -19.05 22.88
N VAL A 339 -40.95 -19.61 21.89
CA VAL A 339 -40.49 -19.62 20.49
C VAL A 339 -40.38 -18.21 19.94
N GLU A 340 -41.34 -17.33 20.22
CA GLU A 340 -41.32 -15.93 19.80
C GLU A 340 -40.13 -15.17 20.40
N GLN A 341 -39.89 -15.30 21.71
CA GLN A 341 -38.72 -14.70 22.36
C GLN A 341 -37.40 -15.23 21.80
N GLN A 342 -37.27 -16.54 21.61
CA GLN A 342 -36.08 -17.14 21.02
C GLN A 342 -35.86 -16.69 19.57
N ASN A 343 -36.93 -16.57 18.78
CA ASN A 343 -36.85 -16.05 17.41
C ASN A 343 -36.42 -14.59 17.37
N GLY A 344 -36.84 -13.76 18.35
CA GLY A 344 -36.35 -12.39 18.51
C GLY A 344 -34.85 -12.32 18.81
N ILE A 345 -34.37 -13.14 19.75
CA ILE A 345 -32.93 -13.24 20.07
C ILE A 345 -32.13 -13.74 18.87
N ARG A 346 -32.64 -14.73 18.13
CA ARG A 346 -32.03 -15.20 16.89
C ARG A 346 -32.00 -14.07 15.86
N ALA A 347 -33.09 -13.36 15.61
CA ALA A 347 -33.07 -12.26 14.63
C ALA A 347 -32.00 -11.19 14.95
N THR A 348 -31.83 -10.83 16.23
CA THR A 348 -30.80 -9.86 16.64
C THR A 348 -29.39 -10.41 16.52
N LEU A 349 -29.12 -11.64 16.96
CA LEU A 349 -27.83 -12.31 16.76
C LEU A 349 -27.48 -12.44 15.27
N ARG A 350 -28.47 -12.66 14.41
CA ARG A 350 -28.27 -12.81 12.95
C ARG A 350 -27.76 -11.51 12.37
N ALA A 351 -28.45 -10.43 12.69
CA ALA A 351 -28.09 -9.10 12.23
C ALA A 351 -26.69 -8.69 12.72
N GLN A 352 -26.31 -9.06 13.96
CA GLN A 352 -24.96 -8.82 14.47
C GLN A 352 -23.89 -9.63 13.74
N ILE A 353 -24.13 -10.92 13.50
CA ILE A 353 -23.21 -11.79 12.74
C ILE A 353 -23.05 -11.26 11.31
N ASP A 354 -24.15 -10.93 10.64
CA ASP A 354 -24.13 -10.40 9.26
C ASP A 354 -23.38 -9.07 9.19
N ALA A 355 -23.57 -8.16 10.16
CA ALA A 355 -22.84 -6.91 10.23
C ALA A 355 -21.32 -7.11 10.42
N LYS A 356 -20.92 -8.05 11.29
CA LYS A 356 -19.48 -8.37 11.50
C LYS A 356 -18.87 -9.08 10.30
N LEU A 357 -19.61 -9.95 9.62
CA LEU A 357 -19.15 -10.57 8.36
C LEU A 357 -18.93 -9.53 7.27
N GLU A 358 -19.79 -8.51 7.19
CA GLU A 358 -19.61 -7.42 6.23
C GLU A 358 -18.40 -6.54 6.57
N GLN A 359 -18.15 -6.27 7.86
CA GLN A 359 -16.92 -5.61 8.31
C GLN A 359 -15.67 -6.44 7.96
N SER A 360 -15.70 -7.76 8.18
CA SER A 360 -14.60 -8.66 7.81
C SER A 360 -14.32 -8.64 6.30
N LYS A 361 -15.35 -8.64 5.45
CA LYS A 361 -15.19 -8.45 4.00
C LYS A 361 -14.56 -7.10 3.64
N SER A 362 -14.95 -6.02 4.32
CA SER A 362 -14.35 -4.69 4.11
C SER A 362 -12.84 -4.72 4.40
N PHE A 363 -12.43 -5.33 5.51
CA PHE A 363 -11.01 -5.47 5.85
C PHE A 363 -10.26 -6.40 4.88
N ALA A 364 -10.89 -7.47 4.38
CA ALA A 364 -10.32 -8.29 3.32
C ALA A 364 -10.11 -7.48 2.02
N GLY A 365 -11.04 -6.58 1.69
CA GLY A 365 -10.90 -5.63 0.59
C GLY A 365 -9.75 -4.62 0.79
N GLU A 366 -9.59 -4.10 2.01
CA GLU A 366 -8.45 -3.26 2.39
C GLU A 366 -7.12 -3.98 2.25
N LEU A 367 -7.05 -5.27 2.62
CA LEU A 367 -5.85 -6.09 2.48
C LEU A 367 -5.43 -6.24 1.02
N MET A 368 -6.40 -6.46 0.12
CA MET A 368 -6.15 -6.56 -1.32
C MET A 368 -5.65 -5.23 -1.90
N LYS A 369 -6.22 -4.10 -1.45
CA LYS A 369 -5.74 -2.76 -1.84
C LYS A 369 -4.32 -2.52 -1.35
N LEU A 370 -4.02 -2.81 -0.09
CA LEU A 370 -2.67 -2.69 0.48
C LEU A 370 -1.65 -3.51 -0.30
N GLN A 371 -2.01 -4.74 -0.71
CA GLN A 371 -1.14 -5.58 -1.52
C GLN A 371 -0.92 -5.00 -2.94
N GLN A 372 -1.96 -4.40 -3.53
CA GLN A 372 -1.84 -3.73 -4.82
C GLN A 372 -0.96 -2.47 -4.71
N ASP A 373 -1.14 -1.67 -3.66
CA ASP A 373 -0.35 -0.47 -3.38
C ASP A 373 1.11 -0.83 -3.11
N GLU A 374 1.38 -1.93 -2.39
CA GLU A 374 2.73 -2.46 -2.20
C GLU A 374 3.38 -2.79 -3.55
N GLN A 375 2.67 -3.55 -4.41
CA GLN A 375 3.19 -3.91 -5.73
C GLN A 375 3.45 -2.69 -6.60
N GLN A 376 2.55 -1.70 -6.59
CA GLN A 376 2.72 -0.45 -7.33
C GLN A 376 3.90 0.37 -6.80
N ARG A 377 4.04 0.52 -5.48
CA ARG A 377 5.14 1.28 -4.88
C ARG A 377 6.48 0.59 -5.12
N VAL A 378 6.56 -0.74 -5.01
CA VAL A 378 7.78 -1.50 -5.34
C VAL A 378 8.09 -1.41 -6.83
N ALA A 379 7.10 -1.49 -7.71
CA ALA A 379 7.30 -1.32 -9.15
C ALA A 379 7.78 0.09 -9.50
N ALA A 380 7.24 1.13 -8.86
CA ALA A 380 7.68 2.52 -9.02
C ALA A 380 9.13 2.72 -8.61
N ILE A 381 9.53 2.18 -7.44
CA ILE A 381 10.93 2.22 -6.98
C ILE A 381 11.85 1.47 -7.95
N ARG A 382 11.38 0.35 -8.53
CA ARG A 382 12.15 -0.42 -9.50
C ARG A 382 12.32 0.29 -10.85
N ALA A 383 11.30 1.03 -11.28
CA ALA A 383 11.26 1.72 -12.57
C ALA A 383 11.97 3.08 -12.55
N GLU A 384 12.23 3.65 -11.37
CA GLU A 384 12.91 4.93 -11.20
C GLU A 384 14.32 4.91 -11.85
N PRO A 385 14.57 5.71 -12.91
CA PRO A 385 15.86 5.73 -13.58
C PRO A 385 16.88 6.52 -12.75
N ARG A 386 17.70 5.82 -11.97
CA ARG A 386 18.78 6.41 -11.14
C ARG A 386 20.07 6.66 -11.93
N ARG A 387 19.94 7.29 -13.11
CA ARG A 387 21.06 7.55 -14.04
C ARG A 387 21.69 8.95 -13.90
N ASP A 388 21.09 9.83 -13.11
CA ASP A 388 21.57 11.20 -12.93
C ASP A 388 23.00 11.25 -12.35
N ILE A 389 23.78 12.25 -12.76
CA ILE A 389 25.16 12.49 -12.30
C ILE A 389 25.18 12.65 -10.79
N LEU A 390 24.19 13.31 -10.19
CA LEU A 390 24.14 13.51 -8.74
C LEU A 390 24.00 12.18 -8.00
N THR A 391 23.11 11.31 -8.47
CA THR A 391 22.90 9.98 -7.90
C THR A 391 24.16 9.11 -8.06
N GLN A 392 24.77 9.12 -9.24
CA GLN A 392 26.02 8.39 -9.49
C GLN A 392 27.18 8.93 -8.62
N THR A 393 27.27 10.25 -8.45
CA THR A 393 28.30 10.90 -7.61
C THR A 393 28.09 10.57 -6.14
N LYS A 394 26.85 10.57 -5.66
CA LYS A 394 26.51 10.17 -4.29
C LYS A 394 26.82 8.69 -4.06
N ALA A 395 26.52 7.83 -5.03
CA ALA A 395 26.85 6.42 -4.99
C ALA A 395 28.37 6.15 -5.00
N LEU A 396 29.13 6.93 -5.79
CA LEU A 396 30.59 6.89 -5.79
C LEU A 396 31.15 7.37 -4.44
N HIS A 397 30.61 8.44 -3.86
CA HIS A 397 31.03 8.94 -2.56
C HIS A 397 30.74 7.94 -1.43
N ALA A 398 29.54 7.33 -1.43
CA ALA A 398 29.19 6.26 -0.50
C ALA A 398 30.13 5.04 -0.66
N LEU A 399 30.64 4.78 -1.87
CA LEU A 399 31.64 3.76 -2.09
C LEU A 399 32.97 4.10 -1.40
N PHE A 400 33.37 5.37 -1.39
CA PHE A 400 34.60 5.84 -0.71
C PHE A 400 34.47 5.82 0.81
N GLU A 401 33.29 6.13 1.36
CA GLU A 401 33.04 6.12 2.81
C GLU A 401 32.94 4.71 3.41
N ASN A 402 32.61 3.70 2.60
CA ASN A 402 32.59 2.32 3.08
C ASN A 402 34.02 1.87 3.42
N ASP A 403 34.30 1.63 4.71
CA ASP A 403 35.62 1.27 5.27
C ASP A 403 36.10 -0.15 4.88
N ALA A 404 35.47 -0.77 3.87
CA ALA A 404 35.93 -1.99 3.25
C ALA A 404 37.16 -1.72 2.36
N GLU A 405 38.03 -2.72 2.16
CA GLU A 405 39.24 -2.61 1.34
C GLU A 405 38.97 -2.04 -0.07
N GLY A 406 37.78 -2.32 -0.62
CA GLY A 406 37.34 -1.79 -1.92
C GLY A 406 37.10 -0.27 -1.95
N GLY A 407 36.66 0.35 -0.85
CA GLY A 407 36.39 1.79 -0.79
C GLY A 407 37.67 2.63 -0.81
N ARG A 408 38.68 2.20 -0.03
CA ARG A 408 40.02 2.81 -0.04
C ARG A 408 40.70 2.64 -1.40
N PHE A 409 40.57 1.46 -2.03
CA PHE A 409 41.08 1.22 -3.37
C PHE A 409 40.45 2.19 -4.40
N ALA A 410 39.13 2.38 -4.35
CA ALA A 410 38.44 3.28 -5.28
C ALA A 410 38.87 4.74 -5.10
N LEU A 411 39.07 5.21 -3.86
CA LEU A 411 39.58 6.56 -3.58
C LEU A 411 41.00 6.73 -4.12
N ILE A 412 41.89 5.78 -3.85
CA ILE A 412 43.26 5.80 -4.37
C ILE A 412 43.25 5.79 -5.90
N ALA A 413 42.43 4.95 -6.53
CA ALA A 413 42.30 4.90 -7.98
C ALA A 413 41.77 6.23 -8.56
N TYR A 414 40.81 6.88 -7.89
CA TYR A 414 40.33 8.22 -8.27
C TYR A 414 41.43 9.29 -8.17
N ALA A 415 42.21 9.26 -7.09
CA ALA A 415 43.34 10.17 -6.89
C ALA A 415 44.45 9.94 -7.93
N VAL A 416 44.76 8.68 -8.24
CA VAL A 416 45.73 8.29 -9.28
C VAL A 416 45.24 8.72 -10.67
N LEU A 417 43.96 8.53 -10.99
CA LEU A 417 43.37 8.98 -12.26
C LEU A 417 43.48 10.51 -12.39
N THR A 418 43.14 11.25 -11.33
CA THR A 418 43.23 12.71 -11.32
C THR A 418 44.68 13.20 -11.48
N ALA A 419 45.62 12.56 -10.76
CA ALA A 419 47.04 12.85 -10.88
C ALA A 419 47.58 12.54 -12.27
N LEU A 420 47.11 11.45 -12.90
CA LEU A 420 47.48 11.08 -14.27
C LEU A 420 47.02 12.14 -15.28
N PHE A 421 45.77 12.63 -15.19
CA PHE A 421 45.29 13.68 -16.09
C PHE A 421 46.01 15.01 -15.90
N MET A 422 46.27 15.38 -14.65
CA MET A 422 47.08 16.56 -14.34
C MET A 422 48.50 16.43 -14.90
N LEU A 423 49.09 15.24 -14.82
CA LEU A 423 50.40 14.96 -15.41
C LEU A 423 50.33 15.09 -16.93
N VAL A 424 49.38 14.43 -17.59
CA VAL A 424 49.24 14.46 -19.06
C VAL A 424 49.07 15.88 -19.59
N ASP A 425 48.28 16.73 -18.92
CA ASP A 425 48.09 18.14 -19.29
C ASP A 425 49.35 18.99 -19.04
N THR A 426 50.16 18.65 -18.03
CA THR A 426 51.39 19.38 -17.71
C THR A 426 52.62 18.89 -18.48
N ILE A 427 52.60 17.70 -19.10
CA ILE A 427 53.73 17.14 -19.89
C ILE A 427 54.32 18.18 -20.86
N PRO A 428 53.54 18.87 -21.72
CA PRO A 428 54.11 19.73 -22.74
C PRO A 428 54.88 20.90 -22.12
N LEU A 429 54.35 21.48 -21.04
CA LEU A 429 54.98 22.58 -20.33
C LEU A 429 56.18 22.12 -19.49
N VAL A 430 56.08 20.98 -18.81
CA VAL A 430 57.19 20.39 -18.03
C VAL A 430 58.37 20.12 -18.97
N VAL A 431 58.12 19.49 -20.11
CA VAL A 431 59.17 19.23 -21.11
C VAL A 431 59.76 20.54 -21.63
N LYS A 432 58.94 21.57 -21.90
CA LYS A 432 59.43 22.88 -22.36
C LYS A 432 60.21 23.64 -21.28
N PHE A 433 59.84 23.48 -20.00
CA PHE A 433 60.51 24.08 -18.84
C PHE A 433 61.89 23.47 -18.56
N PHE A 434 62.05 22.16 -18.71
CA PHE A 434 63.33 21.47 -18.48
C PHE A 434 64.23 21.39 -19.73
N SER A 435 63.69 21.65 -20.92
CA SER A 435 64.46 21.69 -22.16
C SER A 435 65.27 22.99 -22.28
N LYS A 436 66.48 22.90 -22.87
CA LYS A 436 67.23 24.10 -23.25
C LYS A 436 66.48 24.88 -24.35
N PRO A 437 66.57 26.23 -24.37
CA PRO A 437 66.02 27.04 -25.46
C PRO A 437 66.54 26.58 -26.81
N GLY A 438 65.64 26.36 -27.77
CA GLY A 438 66.00 25.90 -29.12
C GLY A 438 66.23 27.04 -30.11
N PRO A 439 66.69 26.75 -31.34
CA PRO A 439 66.86 27.72 -32.41
C PRO A 439 65.59 28.53 -32.73
N TYR A 440 64.41 27.91 -32.61
CA TYR A 440 63.14 28.63 -32.77
C TYR A 440 62.93 29.66 -31.66
N ASP A 441 63.20 29.28 -30.41
CA ASP A 441 63.03 30.17 -29.26
C ASP A 441 63.97 31.39 -29.35
N THR A 442 65.19 31.20 -29.91
CA THR A 442 66.14 32.29 -30.17
C THR A 442 65.70 33.23 -31.27
N LEU A 443 65.19 32.71 -32.40
CA LEU A 443 64.70 33.56 -33.49
C LEU A 443 63.53 34.41 -33.02
N LEU A 444 62.60 33.78 -32.31
CA LEU A 444 61.43 34.46 -31.81
C LEU A 444 61.77 35.48 -30.70
N ASP A 445 62.84 35.28 -29.93
CA ASP A 445 63.34 36.28 -28.97
C ASP A 445 64.01 37.48 -29.67
N GLN A 446 64.75 37.23 -30.76
CA GLN A 446 65.33 38.30 -31.58
C GLN A 446 64.25 39.21 -32.17
N ASP A 447 63.17 38.61 -32.68
CA ASP A 447 62.03 39.34 -33.23
C ASP A 447 61.31 40.16 -32.16
N GLU A 448 61.08 39.60 -30.96
CA GLU A 448 60.48 40.33 -29.84
C GLU A 448 61.35 41.51 -29.39
N VAL A 449 62.65 41.29 -29.19
CA VAL A 449 63.58 42.35 -28.80
C VAL A 449 63.67 43.44 -29.86
N ARG A 450 63.62 43.07 -31.14
CA ARG A 450 63.58 44.03 -32.25
C ARG A 450 62.31 44.87 -32.20
N PHE A 451 61.15 44.24 -32.05
CA PHE A 451 59.87 44.93 -31.96
C PHE A 451 59.81 45.86 -30.74
N ASP A 452 60.29 45.42 -29.58
CA ASP A 452 60.36 46.24 -28.37
C ASP A 452 61.29 47.46 -28.55
N LYS A 453 62.43 47.29 -29.22
CA LYS A 453 63.34 48.40 -29.53
C LYS A 453 62.73 49.40 -30.51
N GLU A 454 62.09 48.93 -31.58
CA GLU A 454 61.40 49.78 -32.56
C GLU A 454 60.26 50.56 -31.89
N ARG A 455 59.46 49.90 -31.05
CA ARG A 455 58.42 50.54 -30.24
C ARG A 455 58.98 51.58 -29.29
N LEU A 456 60.07 51.28 -28.58
CA LEU A 456 60.72 52.24 -27.68
C LEU A 456 61.32 53.43 -28.43
N ALA A 457 61.90 53.20 -29.60
CA ALA A 457 62.41 54.26 -30.47
C ALA A 457 61.28 55.17 -30.94
N PHE A 458 60.16 54.59 -31.37
CA PHE A 458 58.94 55.31 -31.74
C PHE A 458 58.38 56.14 -30.56
N LEU A 459 58.25 55.55 -29.37
CA LEU A 459 57.77 56.28 -28.20
C LEU A 459 58.71 57.42 -27.80
N LYS A 460 60.03 57.24 -27.93
CA LYS A 460 61.02 58.30 -27.65
C LYS A 460 60.99 59.40 -28.69
N SER A 461 60.88 59.08 -29.98
CA SER A 461 60.76 60.10 -31.04
C SER A 461 59.45 60.86 -30.90
N TYR A 462 58.35 60.17 -30.59
CA TYR A 462 57.05 60.77 -30.31
C TYR A 462 57.09 61.70 -29.09
N ASN A 463 57.67 61.26 -27.97
CA ASN A 463 57.80 62.10 -26.78
C ASN A 463 58.66 63.33 -27.03
N ARG A 464 59.81 63.18 -27.72
CA ARG A 464 60.68 64.32 -28.10
C ARG A 464 59.95 65.31 -29.01
N TYR A 465 59.16 64.79 -29.95
CA TYR A 465 58.32 65.61 -30.82
C TYR A 465 57.28 66.40 -30.00
N MET A 466 56.58 65.74 -29.08
CA MET A 466 55.59 66.37 -28.20
C MET A 466 56.21 67.42 -27.27
N GLU A 467 57.39 67.15 -26.70
CA GLU A 467 58.14 68.11 -25.88
C GLU A 467 58.53 69.35 -26.70
N GLY A 468 59.11 69.17 -27.89
CA GLY A 468 59.47 70.29 -28.77
C GLY A 468 58.27 71.13 -29.22
N LEU A 469 57.10 70.53 -29.35
CA LEU A 469 55.86 71.24 -29.61
C LEU A 469 55.39 72.06 -28.41
N SER A 470 55.46 71.50 -27.21
CA SER A 470 55.07 72.18 -25.96
C SER A 470 55.97 73.37 -25.62
N GLU A 471 57.26 73.31 -26.01
CA GLU A 471 58.23 74.41 -25.88
C GLU A 471 58.10 75.46 -26.99
N GLY A 472 57.39 75.15 -28.08
CA GLY A 472 57.13 76.07 -29.19
C GLY A 472 56.14 77.18 -28.82
N ARG A 473 56.48 78.43 -29.20
CA ARG A 473 55.74 79.68 -28.88
C ARG A 473 54.25 79.68 -29.24
N LEU A 474 53.80 78.72 -30.06
CA LEU A 474 52.43 78.59 -30.55
C LEU A 474 51.50 77.84 -29.59
N LEU A 475 51.99 76.85 -28.81
CA LEU A 475 51.11 76.05 -27.96
C LEU A 475 50.67 76.79 -26.69
N HIS A 476 51.47 77.73 -26.20
CA HIS A 476 51.15 78.50 -24.98
C HIS A 476 49.99 79.50 -25.18
N LEU A 477 49.58 79.75 -26.42
CA LEU A 477 48.49 80.68 -26.77
C LEU A 477 47.11 80.00 -26.83
N THR A 478 47.05 78.67 -26.95
CA THR A 478 45.79 77.93 -27.13
C THR A 478 45.54 77.01 -25.96
N ARG A 479 44.89 77.48 -24.89
CA ARG A 479 44.57 76.68 -23.69
C ARG A 479 43.44 75.64 -23.89
N ASN A 480 43.29 75.09 -25.10
CA ASN A 480 42.19 74.20 -25.51
C ASN A 480 42.72 72.97 -26.28
N LYS A 481 42.78 71.81 -25.60
CA LYS A 481 43.37 70.55 -26.07
C LYS A 481 42.95 70.04 -27.47
N PRO A 482 41.66 70.06 -27.86
CA PRO A 482 41.24 69.64 -29.21
C PRO A 482 41.71 70.59 -30.31
N LEU A 483 41.78 71.89 -30.00
CA LEU A 483 42.28 72.90 -30.94
C LEU A 483 43.79 72.82 -31.08
N GLU A 484 44.52 72.53 -29.98
CA GLU A 484 45.94 72.18 -30.04
C GLU A 484 46.15 70.99 -30.98
N HIS A 485 45.44 69.87 -30.80
CA HIS A 485 45.56 68.70 -31.67
C HIS A 485 45.33 69.01 -33.15
N ALA A 486 44.31 69.79 -33.47
CA ALA A 486 44.02 70.19 -34.85
C ALA A 486 45.07 71.16 -35.43
N LEU A 487 45.63 72.05 -34.60
CA LEU A 487 46.71 72.96 -35.03
C LEU A 487 48.01 72.22 -35.28
N ILE A 488 48.33 71.23 -34.44
CA ILE A 488 49.49 70.35 -34.56
C ILE A 488 49.39 69.56 -35.86
N GLU A 489 48.24 68.96 -36.13
CA GLU A 489 47.99 68.21 -37.36
C GLU A 489 48.04 69.12 -38.61
N GLY A 490 47.56 70.36 -38.49
CA GLY A 490 47.64 71.37 -39.57
C GLY A 490 49.07 71.90 -39.82
N VAL A 491 49.88 72.05 -38.77
CA VAL A 491 51.29 72.48 -38.85
C VAL A 491 52.16 71.37 -39.41
N ASP A 492 51.91 70.10 -39.03
CA ASP A 492 52.60 68.94 -39.61
C ASP A 492 52.35 68.84 -41.12
N ARG A 493 51.10 69.05 -41.57
CA ARG A 493 50.76 69.09 -43.00
C ARG A 493 51.46 70.23 -43.73
N SER A 494 51.48 71.43 -43.13
CA SER A 494 52.12 72.61 -43.70
C SER A 494 53.65 72.47 -43.78
N ARG A 495 54.27 71.80 -42.79
CA ARG A 495 55.70 71.54 -42.77
C ARG A 495 56.09 70.41 -43.71
N ALA A 496 55.31 69.33 -43.79
CA ALA A 496 55.52 68.26 -44.76
C ALA A 496 55.38 68.78 -46.19
N ALA A 497 54.40 69.66 -46.45
CA ALA A 497 54.26 70.35 -47.73
C ALA A 497 55.45 71.26 -48.03
N LYS A 498 55.96 71.98 -47.02
CA LYS A 498 57.16 72.82 -47.18
C LYS A 498 58.42 72.00 -47.48
N GLU A 499 58.69 70.95 -46.71
CA GLU A 499 59.86 70.08 -46.92
C GLU A 499 59.77 69.35 -48.28
N PHE A 500 58.57 68.93 -48.70
CA PHE A 500 58.33 68.38 -50.03
C PHE A 500 58.59 69.42 -51.15
N LEU A 501 58.12 70.65 -51.00
CA LEU A 501 58.35 71.74 -51.95
C LEU A 501 59.84 72.14 -52.03
N GLU A 502 60.53 72.23 -50.88
CA GLU A 502 61.97 72.49 -50.83
C GLU A 502 62.75 71.40 -51.56
N HIS A 503 62.39 70.12 -51.35
CA HIS A 503 63.01 69.00 -52.08
C HIS A 503 62.71 69.05 -53.60
N LEU A 504 61.49 69.40 -54.01
CA LEU A 504 61.18 69.57 -55.43
C LEU A 504 61.96 70.72 -56.07
N LEU A 505 62.13 71.85 -55.36
CA LEU A 505 62.94 72.97 -55.81
C LEU A 505 64.43 72.62 -55.90
N GLU A 506 64.95 71.82 -54.98
CA GLU A 506 66.32 71.31 -55.06
C GLU A 506 66.51 70.37 -56.26
N LEU A 507 65.55 69.47 -56.52
CA LEU A 507 65.56 68.61 -57.70
C LEU A 507 65.49 69.42 -58.99
N GLU A 508 64.65 70.46 -59.04
CA GLU A 508 64.55 71.36 -60.19
C GLU A 508 65.89 72.07 -60.45
N ARG A 509 66.50 72.66 -59.42
CA ARG A 509 67.79 73.34 -59.54
C ARG A 509 68.89 72.39 -60.01
N ALA A 510 68.97 71.20 -59.42
CA ALA A 510 69.96 70.19 -59.78
C ALA A 510 69.75 69.67 -61.21
N PHE A 511 68.50 69.55 -61.66
CA PHE A 511 68.17 69.14 -63.02
C PHE A 511 68.49 70.25 -64.04
N ASP A 512 68.13 71.49 -63.75
CA ASP A 512 68.36 72.64 -64.64
C ASP A 512 69.86 72.92 -64.83
N GLU A 513 70.66 72.80 -63.76
CA GLU A 513 72.13 72.85 -63.87
C GLU A 513 72.70 71.77 -64.78
N ARG A 514 72.17 70.54 -64.72
CA ARG A 514 72.61 69.42 -65.57
C ARG A 514 72.18 69.61 -67.02
N ILE A 515 70.93 70.01 -67.26
CA ILE A 515 70.43 70.29 -68.61
C ILE A 515 71.18 71.46 -69.25
N ARG A 516 71.50 72.50 -68.49
CA ARG A 516 72.29 73.62 -69.00
C ARG A 516 73.68 73.20 -69.46
N ARG A 517 74.37 72.35 -68.68
CA ARG A 517 75.66 71.77 -69.09
C ARG A 517 75.51 70.90 -70.35
N GLU A 518 74.48 70.07 -70.41
CA GLU A 518 74.22 69.25 -71.61
C GLU A 518 73.87 70.10 -72.84
N ARG A 519 73.13 71.20 -72.68
CA ARG A 519 72.85 72.16 -73.78
C ARG A 519 74.13 72.81 -74.30
N GLU A 520 75.04 73.19 -73.42
CA GLU A 520 76.34 73.76 -73.79
C GLU A 520 77.23 72.73 -74.52
N LEU A 521 77.20 71.46 -74.12
CA LEU A 521 77.92 70.37 -74.78
C LEU A 521 77.33 70.02 -76.16
N VAL A 522 76.00 70.03 -76.28
CA VAL A 522 75.29 69.66 -77.50
C VAL A 522 75.23 70.79 -78.53
N ALA A 523 75.51 72.05 -78.15
CA ALA A 523 75.60 73.19 -79.07
C ALA A 523 76.67 73.04 -80.17
N THR A 524 77.56 72.05 -80.06
CA THR A 524 78.61 71.72 -81.06
C THR A 524 78.38 70.38 -81.78
N GLN A 525 77.26 69.68 -81.56
CA GLN A 525 76.92 68.38 -82.16
C GLN A 525 75.54 68.37 -82.87
N ASP A 526 75.31 67.35 -83.71
CA ASP A 526 74.10 67.13 -84.53
C ASP A 526 72.76 67.45 -83.84
N GLY A 527 71.86 68.09 -84.60
CA GLY A 527 70.55 68.57 -84.13
C GLY A 527 69.59 67.51 -83.56
N SER A 528 69.84 66.22 -83.79
CA SER A 528 69.05 65.13 -83.21
C SER A 528 69.25 64.99 -81.68
N LYS A 529 70.45 65.29 -81.16
CA LYS A 529 70.71 65.21 -79.71
C LYS A 529 70.11 66.41 -78.97
N ALA A 530 70.08 67.57 -79.62
CA ALA A 530 69.45 68.77 -79.06
C ALA A 530 67.94 68.54 -78.83
N ALA A 531 67.25 67.94 -79.80
CA ALA A 531 65.84 67.59 -79.69
C ALA A 531 65.55 66.62 -78.54
N MET A 532 66.41 65.61 -78.32
CA MET A 532 66.26 64.64 -77.22
C MET A 532 66.40 65.30 -75.84
N VAL A 533 67.36 66.22 -75.68
CA VAL A 533 67.55 66.96 -74.41
C VAL A 533 66.33 67.83 -74.10
N GLU A 534 65.70 68.41 -75.13
CA GLU A 534 64.51 69.24 -74.98
C GLU A 534 63.26 68.42 -74.63
N GLU A 535 63.09 67.25 -75.24
CA GLU A 535 62.03 66.30 -74.88
C GLU A 535 62.18 65.80 -73.43
N MET A 536 63.41 65.49 -73.01
CA MET A 536 63.70 65.05 -71.64
C MET A 536 63.38 66.14 -70.61
N ALA A 537 63.71 67.40 -70.91
CA ALA A 537 63.36 68.54 -70.06
C ALA A 537 61.84 68.69 -69.93
N GLN A 538 61.10 68.62 -71.04
CA GLN A 538 59.64 68.72 -71.03
C GLN A 538 58.98 67.57 -70.26
N ALA A 539 59.48 66.34 -70.39
CA ALA A 539 58.98 65.19 -69.64
C ALA A 539 59.20 65.35 -68.12
N PHE A 540 60.36 65.85 -67.70
CA PHE A 540 60.68 66.10 -66.29
C PHE A 540 59.74 67.16 -65.67
N TYR A 541 59.56 68.31 -66.32
CA TYR A 541 58.66 69.35 -65.81
C TYR A 541 57.19 68.88 -65.77
N ARG A 542 56.78 68.02 -66.71
CA ARG A 542 55.43 67.41 -66.71
C ARG A 542 55.25 66.45 -65.54
N ASP A 543 56.25 65.61 -65.23
CA ASP A 543 56.21 64.71 -64.08
C ASP A 543 56.22 65.47 -62.75
N MET A 544 57.06 66.50 -62.64
CA MET A 544 57.12 67.37 -61.45
C MET A 544 55.78 68.06 -61.19
N ARG A 545 55.14 68.62 -62.23
CA ARG A 545 53.80 69.20 -62.12
C ARG A 545 52.76 68.17 -61.70
N ARG A 546 52.80 66.96 -62.26
CA ARG A 546 51.90 65.86 -61.89
C ARG A 546 52.05 65.45 -60.42
N ARG A 547 53.29 65.38 -59.90
CA ARG A 547 53.55 65.06 -58.49
C ARG A 547 53.07 66.16 -57.54
N MET A 548 53.24 67.43 -57.92
CA MET A 548 52.65 68.55 -57.17
C MET A 548 51.12 68.46 -57.16
N GLU A 549 50.50 68.25 -58.32
CA GLU A 549 49.05 68.10 -58.43
C GLU A 549 48.54 66.93 -57.58
N LEU A 550 49.17 65.75 -57.62
CA LEU A 550 48.78 64.60 -56.81
C LEU A 550 48.89 64.89 -55.29
N PHE A 551 49.98 65.50 -54.85
CA PHE A 551 50.19 65.83 -53.43
C PHE A 551 49.18 66.86 -52.90
N PHE A 552 48.77 67.84 -53.73
CA PHE A 552 47.79 68.87 -53.34
C PHE A 552 46.33 68.49 -53.69
N HIS A 553 46.07 67.46 -54.51
CA HIS A 553 44.73 66.99 -54.87
C HIS A 553 44.22 65.76 -54.11
N GLU A 554 45.03 65.11 -53.25
CA GLU A 554 44.52 64.13 -52.27
C GLU A 554 43.64 64.76 -51.16
N GLU A 555 42.95 65.87 -51.46
CA GLU A 555 42.07 66.65 -50.58
C GLU A 555 40.59 66.51 -50.94
N THR A 556 40.03 65.30 -50.84
CA THR A 556 38.62 65.17 -50.47
C THR A 556 38.43 63.94 -49.58
N PRO A 557 38.24 64.10 -48.26
CA PRO A 557 37.76 63.00 -47.45
C PRO A 557 36.29 62.79 -47.82
N SER A 558 36.01 61.83 -48.70
CA SER A 558 34.69 61.18 -48.69
C SER A 558 34.54 60.59 -47.29
N ARG A 559 33.66 61.20 -46.48
CA ARG A 559 33.10 60.54 -45.29
C ARG A 559 32.47 59.24 -45.76
N ILE A 560 33.21 58.14 -45.63
CA ILE A 560 32.66 56.80 -45.74
C ILE A 560 32.24 56.41 -44.35
N SER A 561 30.92 56.30 -44.20
CA SER A 561 30.25 55.54 -43.15
C SER A 561 30.78 54.11 -43.12
N ALA A 562 31.32 53.69 -41.97
CA ALA A 562 31.30 52.33 -41.47
C ALA A 562 31.36 52.39 -39.94
#